data_AF-A0A257F007-F1
#
_entry.id   AF-A0A257F007-F1
#
_cell.length_a   1.000
_cell.length_b   1.000
_cell.length_c   1.000
_cell.angle_alpha   90.00
_cell.angle_beta   90.00
_cell.angle_gamma   90.00
#
_symmetry.space_group_name_H-M   'P 1'
#
loop_
_entity.id
_entity.type
_entity.pdbx_description
1 polymer ?
#
loop_
_entity_poly.entity_id
_entity_poly.type
_entity_poly.pdbx_seq_one_letter_code
_entity_poly.pdbx_strand_id
1 'polypeptide(L)'
;MLAAGAHSRALALQAGDKVPLDTERGYHVEWDMPDPRLTRPTCPTTRGFYLCPMQGRLRVAGTVELGGLTAPPSPHRIAKLVKGARAIFPDLGAPSREWMGFRPSIPDSVPVIGPSSGGADVIHAYGHGHIGLTLAPITARLVTALVTGRAPELDLTPYLPTRF
;
A
#
# COMPACT_ATOMS: atom_id res chain seq x y z
N MET A 1 2.57 19.26 -4.53
CA MET A 1 1.79 18.07 -4.10
C MET A 1 2.73 17.06 -3.45
N LEU A 2 2.38 16.57 -2.25
CA LEU A 2 3.06 15.50 -1.54
C LEU A 2 2.33 14.18 -1.78
N ALA A 3 2.92 13.33 -2.62
CA ALA A 3 2.38 11.99 -2.95
C ALA A 3 3.50 10.92 -2.89
N ALA A 4 4.47 11.09 -2.00
CA ALA A 4 5.67 10.25 -1.90
C ALA A 4 5.44 8.93 -1.12
N GLY A 5 4.18 8.48 -1.00
CA GLY A 5 3.82 7.26 -0.27
C GLY A 5 4.41 7.23 1.13
N ALA A 6 5.06 6.13 1.50
CA ALA A 6 5.65 5.90 2.82
C ALA A 6 6.79 6.90 3.16
N HIS A 7 7.35 7.58 2.15
CA HIS A 7 8.39 8.59 2.34
C HIS A 7 7.81 10.00 2.62
N SER A 8 6.49 10.17 2.70
CA SER A 8 5.87 11.50 2.83
C SER A 8 6.05 12.12 4.22
N ARG A 9 6.41 11.35 5.26
CA ARG A 9 6.43 11.83 6.66
C ARG A 9 7.36 13.02 6.87
N ALA A 10 8.58 12.94 6.35
CA ALA A 10 9.56 14.03 6.50
C ALA A 10 9.15 15.28 5.71
N LEU A 11 8.54 15.10 4.54
CA LEU A 11 8.04 16.19 3.70
C LEU A 11 6.81 16.86 4.32
N ALA A 12 5.90 16.10 4.91
CA ALA A 12 4.74 16.61 5.63
C ALA A 12 5.15 17.49 6.82
N LEU A 13 6.18 17.06 7.58
CA LEU A 13 6.72 17.84 8.68
C LEU A 13 7.31 19.18 8.19
N GLN A 14 8.02 19.18 7.07
CA GLN A 14 8.54 20.41 6.45
C GLN A 14 7.42 21.34 5.96
N ALA A 15 6.28 20.79 5.56
CA ALA A 15 5.10 21.55 5.17
C ALA A 15 4.32 22.12 6.37
N GLY A 16 4.62 21.66 7.60
CA GLY A 16 3.99 22.13 8.83
C GLY A 16 3.03 21.13 9.48
N ASP A 17 2.96 19.89 8.98
CA ASP A 17 2.02 18.88 9.46
C ASP A 17 2.72 17.67 10.09
N LYS A 18 2.44 17.41 11.36
CA LYS A 18 2.98 16.25 12.10
C LYS A 18 2.07 15.03 11.95
N VAL A 19 2.10 14.43 10.77
CA VAL A 19 1.26 13.25 10.46
C VAL A 19 1.91 11.96 11.02
N PRO A 20 1.16 11.09 11.73
CA PRO A 20 1.66 9.82 12.27
C PRO A 20 1.75 8.72 11.19
N LEU A 21 2.38 9.04 10.06
CA LEU A 21 2.60 8.10 8.96
C LEU A 21 3.69 7.09 9.35
N ASP A 22 3.39 5.81 9.19
CA ASP A 22 4.36 4.72 9.29
C ASP A 22 4.31 3.83 8.04
N THR A 23 5.22 2.87 7.97
CA THR A 23 5.39 1.94 6.85
C THR A 23 5.04 0.54 7.27
N GLU A 24 3.94 0.03 6.73
CA GLU A 24 3.68 -1.39 6.77
C GLU A 24 4.35 -2.08 5.59
N ARG A 25 5.25 -3.02 5.87
CA ARG A 25 6.01 -3.73 4.85
C ARG A 25 5.31 -5.03 4.48
N GLY A 26 5.00 -5.18 3.20
CA GLY A 26 4.29 -6.34 2.65
C GLY A 26 5.18 -7.19 1.77
N TYR A 27 5.05 -8.52 1.87
CA TYR A 27 5.91 -9.47 1.17
C TYR A 27 5.20 -10.13 0.00
N HIS A 28 5.99 -10.40 -1.04
CA HIS A 28 5.53 -10.99 -2.29
C HIS A 28 6.50 -12.07 -2.73
N VAL A 29 5.95 -13.22 -3.12
CA VAL A 29 6.67 -14.31 -3.79
C VAL A 29 5.94 -14.63 -5.08
N GLU A 30 6.67 -14.87 -6.16
CA GLU A 30 6.08 -15.11 -7.49
C GLU A 30 6.69 -16.35 -8.13
N TRP A 31 5.86 -17.09 -8.85
CA TRP A 31 6.28 -18.21 -9.71
C TRP A 31 5.83 -17.92 -11.14
N ASP A 32 6.79 -17.90 -12.07
CA ASP A 32 6.48 -17.82 -13.49
C ASP A 32 5.73 -19.10 -13.91
N MET A 33 4.60 -18.92 -14.59
CA MET A 33 3.61 -19.98 -14.80
C MET A 33 2.82 -19.68 -16.08
N PRO A 34 3.09 -20.38 -17.20
CA PRO A 34 2.41 -20.13 -18.47
C PRO A 34 0.91 -20.47 -18.37
N ASP A 35 0.58 -21.57 -17.72
CA ASP A 35 -0.79 -22.02 -17.51
C ASP A 35 -1.31 -21.63 -16.13
N PRO A 36 -2.28 -20.70 -16.02
CA PRO A 36 -2.75 -20.21 -14.74
C PRO A 36 -3.46 -21.30 -13.93
N ARG A 37 -2.99 -21.56 -12.70
CA ARG A 37 -3.66 -22.47 -11.74
C ARG A 37 -4.96 -21.90 -11.14
N LEU A 38 -5.17 -20.59 -11.27
CA LEU A 38 -6.32 -19.88 -10.73
C LEU A 38 -6.86 -18.92 -11.79
N THR A 39 -8.19 -18.79 -11.86
CA THR A 39 -8.86 -17.85 -12.76
C THR A 39 -9.23 -16.53 -12.08
N ARG A 40 -9.04 -16.43 -10.76
CA ARG A 40 -9.34 -15.23 -9.96
C ARG A 40 -8.47 -15.15 -8.70
N PRO A 41 -8.23 -13.95 -8.15
CA PRO A 41 -7.61 -13.80 -6.84
C PRO A 41 -8.37 -14.60 -5.77
N THR A 42 -7.64 -15.33 -4.95
CA THR A 42 -8.21 -16.21 -3.91
C THR A 42 -7.46 -16.02 -2.60
N CYS A 43 -8.18 -15.94 -1.48
CA CYS A 43 -7.61 -15.76 -0.14
C CYS A 43 -7.94 -16.96 0.75
N PRO A 44 -6.97 -17.84 1.05
CA PRO A 44 -7.11 -18.82 2.12
C PRO A 44 -7.05 -18.06 3.46
N THR A 45 -8.22 -17.63 3.96
CA THR A 45 -8.34 -16.73 5.12
C THR A 45 -7.60 -17.22 6.36
N THR A 46 -7.61 -18.53 6.61
CA THR A 46 -6.87 -19.16 7.72
C THR A 46 -5.34 -19.01 7.64
N ARG A 47 -4.81 -18.63 6.48
CA ARG A 47 -3.36 -18.47 6.24
C ARG A 47 -2.92 -17.01 6.10
N GLY A 48 -3.84 -16.07 5.89
CA GLY A 48 -3.54 -14.63 5.86
C GLY A 48 -2.68 -14.15 4.68
N PHE A 49 -2.87 -14.75 3.50
CA PHE A 49 -2.26 -14.29 2.24
C PHE A 49 -3.25 -14.42 1.07
N TYR A 50 -2.95 -13.74 -0.03
CA TYR A 50 -3.69 -13.83 -1.28
C TYR A 50 -2.87 -14.55 -2.35
N LEU A 51 -3.53 -15.43 -3.09
CA LEU A 51 -3.06 -16.02 -4.33
C LEU A 51 -3.65 -15.19 -5.48
N CYS A 52 -2.83 -14.47 -6.22
CA CYS A 52 -3.24 -13.58 -7.29
C CYS A 52 -2.71 -14.12 -8.63
N PRO A 53 -3.56 -14.62 -9.53
CA PRO A 53 -3.13 -14.91 -10.90
C PRO A 53 -2.80 -13.59 -11.60
N MET A 54 -1.61 -13.52 -12.17
CA MET A 54 -1.12 -12.41 -12.98
C MET A 54 -0.83 -12.94 -14.39
N GLN A 55 -0.63 -12.04 -15.36
CA GLN A 55 -0.21 -12.46 -16.70
C GLN A 55 1.13 -13.22 -16.62
N GLY A 56 1.08 -14.51 -16.97
CA GLY A 56 2.24 -15.42 -17.02
C GLY A 56 2.83 -15.84 -15.68
N ARG A 57 2.17 -15.57 -14.55
CA ARG A 57 2.71 -15.92 -13.22
C ARG A 57 1.65 -15.99 -12.12
N LEU A 58 1.96 -16.74 -11.07
CA LEU A 58 1.22 -16.71 -9.80
C LEU A 58 1.96 -15.81 -8.81
N ARG A 59 1.29 -14.77 -8.32
CA ARG A 59 1.80 -13.94 -7.22
C ARG A 59 1.12 -14.36 -5.92
N VAL A 60 1.92 -14.62 -4.88
CA VAL A 60 1.42 -14.83 -3.53
C VAL A 60 1.90 -13.68 -2.66
N ALA A 61 0.94 -12.95 -2.10
CA ALA A 61 1.19 -11.72 -1.37
C ALA A 61 0.52 -11.77 -0.01
N GLY A 62 1.23 -11.37 1.03
CA GLY A 62 0.70 -11.38 2.38
C GLY A 62 1.83 -11.25 3.39
N THR A 63 1.48 -11.48 4.66
CA THR A 63 2.31 -11.13 5.82
C THR A 63 2.69 -9.65 5.86
N VAL A 64 2.60 -9.07 7.05
CA VAL A 64 2.84 -7.65 7.23
C VAL A 64 3.70 -7.42 8.46
N GLU A 65 4.47 -6.33 8.44
CA GLU A 65 5.17 -5.85 9.62
C GLU A 65 5.35 -4.35 9.61
N LEU A 66 5.39 -3.79 10.82
CA LEU A 66 5.84 -2.43 11.06
C LEU A 66 7.35 -2.48 11.22
N GLY A 67 8.09 -2.00 10.21
CA GLY A 67 9.55 -2.01 10.22
C GLY A 67 10.18 -0.79 9.57
N GLY A 68 9.39 0.26 9.35
CA GLY A 68 9.86 1.50 8.74
C GLY A 68 10.38 1.31 7.31
N LEU A 69 11.26 2.22 6.90
CA LEU A 69 11.77 2.29 5.53
C LEU A 69 13.14 1.63 5.32
N THR A 70 13.87 1.32 6.40
CA THR A 70 15.30 0.98 6.33
C THR A 70 15.62 -0.44 6.78
N ALA A 71 14.74 -1.10 7.54
CA ALA A 71 15.01 -2.44 8.02
C ALA A 71 15.12 -3.43 6.84
N PRO A 72 16.00 -4.45 6.93
CA PRO A 72 16.11 -5.45 5.89
C PRO A 72 14.84 -6.32 5.81
N PRO A 73 14.60 -6.99 4.66
CA PRO A 73 13.53 -7.98 4.52
C PRO A 73 13.68 -9.12 5.55
N SER A 74 12.55 -9.65 6.04
CA SER A 74 12.47 -10.76 6.98
C SER A 74 12.35 -12.10 6.23
N PRO A 75 13.39 -12.96 6.24
CA PRO A 75 13.36 -14.23 5.51
C PRO A 75 12.25 -15.18 5.95
N HIS A 76 11.89 -15.15 7.24
CA HIS A 76 10.83 -15.99 7.80
C HIS A 76 9.46 -15.70 7.16
N ARG A 77 9.18 -14.44 6.79
CA ARG A 77 7.89 -14.05 6.18
C ARG A 77 7.74 -14.59 4.77
N ILE A 78 8.82 -14.52 4.00
CA ILE A 78 8.93 -15.13 2.67
C ILE A 78 8.73 -16.65 2.79
N ALA A 79 9.45 -17.31 3.71
CA ALA A 79 9.31 -18.74 3.94
C ALA A 79 7.87 -19.15 4.33
N LYS A 80 7.17 -18.31 5.09
CA LYS A 80 5.75 -18.52 5.45
C LYS A 80 4.84 -18.46 4.22
N LEU A 81 5.06 -17.53 3.30
CA LEU A 81 4.30 -17.45 2.04
C LEU A 81 4.56 -18.68 1.16
N VAL A 82 5.82 -19.10 1.01
CA VAL A 82 6.19 -20.30 0.23
C VAL A 82 5.56 -21.56 0.83
N LYS A 83 5.68 -21.75 2.15
CA LYS A 83 5.02 -22.87 2.86
C LYS A 83 3.50 -22.83 2.69
N GLY A 84 2.93 -21.64 2.75
CA GLY A 84 1.50 -21.40 2.54
C GLY A 84 1.02 -21.80 1.15
N ALA A 85 1.74 -21.38 0.11
CA ALA A 85 1.44 -21.70 -1.27
C ALA A 85 1.61 -23.20 -1.56
N ARG A 86 2.69 -23.83 -1.08
CA ARG A 86 2.94 -25.28 -1.26
C ARG A 86 1.92 -26.16 -0.57
N ALA A 87 1.27 -25.69 0.48
CA ALA A 87 0.18 -26.44 1.11
C ALA A 87 -1.09 -26.51 0.23
N ILE A 88 -1.19 -25.66 -0.80
CA ILE A 88 -2.31 -25.62 -1.75
C ILE A 88 -1.88 -26.21 -3.10
N PHE A 89 -0.65 -25.92 -3.53
CA PHE A 89 -0.03 -26.42 -4.75
C PHE A 89 1.29 -27.13 -4.39
N PRO A 90 1.24 -28.43 -4.01
CA PRO A 90 2.40 -29.16 -3.48
C PRO A 90 3.59 -29.26 -4.44
N ASP A 91 3.33 -29.16 -5.75
CA ASP A 91 4.28 -29.25 -6.85
C ASP A 91 4.97 -27.91 -7.19
N LEU A 92 4.72 -26.83 -6.44
CA LEU A 92 5.42 -25.57 -6.63
C LEU A 92 6.93 -25.71 -6.33
N GLY A 93 7.74 -25.44 -7.35
CA GLY A 93 9.20 -25.32 -7.24
C GLY A 93 9.67 -24.12 -6.42
N ALA A 94 10.93 -23.71 -6.60
CA ALA A 94 11.44 -22.48 -6.01
C ALA A 94 10.71 -21.25 -6.59
N PRO A 95 10.47 -20.19 -5.79
CA PRO A 95 9.96 -18.92 -6.32
C PRO A 95 10.91 -18.36 -7.38
N SER A 96 10.35 -17.80 -8.44
CA SER A 96 11.10 -17.07 -9.47
C SER A 96 11.52 -15.68 -8.99
N ARG A 97 10.74 -15.07 -8.09
CA ARG A 97 10.95 -13.70 -7.60
C ARG A 97 10.48 -13.57 -6.16
N GLU A 98 11.19 -12.74 -5.39
CA GLU A 98 10.85 -12.37 -4.02
C GLU A 98 11.08 -10.87 -3.85
N TRP A 99 10.11 -10.16 -3.28
CA TRP A 99 10.25 -8.72 -3.04
C TRP A 99 9.32 -8.25 -1.92
N MET A 100 9.58 -7.03 -1.45
CA MET A 100 8.84 -6.36 -0.40
C MET A 100 8.43 -4.96 -0.84
N GLY A 101 7.22 -4.53 -0.49
CA GLY A 101 6.70 -3.19 -0.74
C GLY A 101 6.46 -2.41 0.55
N PHE A 102 6.41 -1.08 0.42
CA PHE A 102 6.16 -0.14 1.51
C PHE A 102 4.77 0.46 1.39
N ARG A 103 3.86 0.11 2.31
CA ARG A 103 2.52 0.68 2.36
C ARG A 103 2.53 1.92 3.27
N PRO A 104 2.05 3.08 2.80
CA PRO A 104 1.90 4.26 3.62
C PRO A 104 0.69 4.09 4.54
N SER A 105 0.94 3.75 5.80
CA SER A 105 -0.10 3.39 6.77
C SER A 105 -0.30 4.50 7.78
N ILE A 106 -1.58 4.83 8.00
CA ILE A 106 -2.03 5.81 8.99
C ILE A 106 -2.78 5.03 10.09
N PRO A 107 -2.66 5.39 11.40
CA PRO A 107 -3.29 4.65 12.50
C PRO A 107 -4.81 4.53 12.39
N ASP A 108 -5.48 5.54 11.83
CA ASP A 108 -6.93 5.56 11.62
C ASP A 108 -7.37 4.88 10.30
N SER A 109 -6.41 4.41 9.49
CA SER A 109 -6.65 3.84 8.15
C SER A 109 -7.31 4.79 7.13
N VAL A 110 -7.33 6.09 7.41
CA VAL A 110 -7.86 7.14 6.51
C VAL A 110 -6.68 7.81 5.79
N PRO A 111 -6.73 8.03 4.46
CA PRO A 111 -5.65 8.73 3.78
C PRO A 111 -5.56 10.21 4.21
N VAL A 112 -4.41 10.84 3.96
CA VAL A 112 -4.22 12.28 4.17
C VAL A 112 -4.33 12.98 2.82
N ILE A 113 -5.41 13.76 2.67
CA ILE A 113 -5.76 14.48 1.45
C ILE A 113 -6.22 15.89 1.83
N GLY A 114 -5.53 16.92 1.33
CA GLY A 114 -5.88 18.30 1.64
C GLY A 114 -4.69 19.25 1.62
N PRO A 115 -4.93 20.57 1.73
CA PRO A 115 -3.87 21.54 1.88
C PRO A 115 -3.09 21.32 3.19
N SER A 116 -1.85 21.78 3.20
CA SER A 116 -1.00 21.76 4.37
C SER A 116 -1.35 22.89 5.34
N SER A 117 -1.12 22.68 6.64
CA SER A 117 -1.27 23.73 7.66
C SER A 117 -0.30 24.90 7.45
N GLY A 118 0.84 24.70 6.80
CA GLY A 118 1.80 25.77 6.50
C GLY A 118 1.46 26.61 5.27
N GLY A 119 0.42 26.23 4.50
CA GLY A 119 -0.01 26.98 3.32
C GLY A 119 -0.70 26.10 2.27
N ALA A 120 -1.57 26.71 1.47
CA ALA A 120 -2.34 26.00 0.44
C ALA A 120 -1.51 25.56 -0.79
N ASP A 121 -0.27 26.03 -0.92
CA ASP A 121 0.64 25.68 -2.01
C ASP A 121 1.11 24.21 -1.94
N VAL A 122 1.00 23.59 -0.76
CA VAL A 122 1.32 22.18 -0.54
C VAL A 122 0.03 21.40 -0.30
N ILE A 123 -0.24 20.42 -1.17
CA ILE A 123 -1.38 19.52 -1.06
C ILE A 123 -0.88 18.10 -0.74
N HIS A 124 -1.39 17.49 0.33
CA HIS A 124 -1.18 16.09 0.72
C HIS A 124 -2.05 15.15 -0.12
N ALA A 125 -1.50 14.00 -0.49
CA ALA A 125 -2.19 12.92 -1.19
C ALA A 125 -1.48 11.57 -0.98
N TYR A 126 -1.50 11.04 0.24
CA TYR A 126 -0.87 9.76 0.61
C TYR A 126 -1.63 9.06 1.74
N GLY A 127 -1.12 7.92 2.24
CA GLY A 127 -1.70 7.26 3.42
C GLY A 127 -2.79 6.23 3.08
N HIS A 128 -2.92 5.84 1.82
CA HIS A 128 -3.99 4.93 1.36
C HIS A 128 -3.81 3.45 1.77
N GLY A 129 -2.77 3.11 2.54
CA GLY A 129 -2.51 1.76 3.03
C GLY A 129 -2.60 0.69 1.93
N HIS A 130 -3.54 -0.25 2.09
CA HIS A 130 -3.73 -1.40 1.20
C HIS A 130 -4.53 -1.10 -0.08
N ILE A 131 -5.23 0.03 -0.13
CA ILE A 131 -6.26 0.30 -1.15
C ILE A 131 -5.92 1.51 -2.02
N GLY A 132 -4.64 1.91 -2.08
CA GLY A 132 -4.18 3.04 -2.88
C GLY A 132 -4.51 2.92 -4.37
N LEU A 133 -4.39 1.73 -4.96
CA LEU A 133 -4.77 1.52 -6.36
C LEU A 133 -6.27 1.76 -6.58
N THR A 134 -7.11 1.27 -5.68
CA THR A 134 -8.57 1.44 -5.73
C THR A 134 -8.98 2.90 -5.52
N LEU A 135 -8.31 3.61 -4.60
CA LEU A 135 -8.63 4.99 -4.23
C LEU A 135 -7.93 6.05 -5.09
N ALA A 136 -7.03 5.66 -5.99
CA ALA A 136 -6.30 6.60 -6.84
C ALA A 136 -7.23 7.50 -7.69
N PRO A 137 -8.28 6.98 -8.36
CA PRO A 137 -9.14 7.84 -9.20
C PRO A 137 -9.88 8.91 -8.41
N ILE A 138 -10.45 8.57 -7.26
CA ILE A 138 -11.15 9.54 -6.40
C ILE A 138 -10.18 10.56 -5.81
N THR A 139 -9.00 10.12 -5.36
CA THR A 139 -7.95 11.03 -4.84
C THR A 139 -7.52 12.02 -5.92
N ALA A 140 -7.35 11.58 -7.17
CA ALA A 140 -6.99 12.46 -8.28
C ALA A 140 -8.05 13.54 -8.53
N ARG A 141 -9.35 13.19 -8.44
CA ARG A 141 -10.45 14.16 -8.60
C ARG A 141 -10.47 15.20 -7.47
N LEU A 142 -10.28 14.77 -6.22
CA LEU A 142 -10.20 15.65 -5.05
C LEU A 142 -9.02 16.61 -5.16
N VAL A 143 -7.83 16.09 -5.47
CA VAL A 143 -6.61 16.92 -5.64
C VAL A 143 -6.77 17.88 -6.82
N THR A 144 -7.34 17.44 -7.93
CA THR A 144 -7.60 18.33 -9.08
C THR A 144 -8.53 19.48 -8.70
N ALA A 145 -9.58 19.22 -7.91
CA ALA A 145 -10.46 20.27 -7.40
C ALA A 145 -9.67 21.30 -6.58
N LEU A 146 -8.85 20.84 -5.62
CA LEU A 146 -7.99 21.70 -4.80
C LEU A 146 -7.03 22.56 -5.64
N VAL A 147 -6.30 21.96 -6.57
CA VAL A 147 -5.33 22.67 -7.44
C VAL A 147 -6.00 23.69 -8.35
N THR A 148 -7.24 23.43 -8.77
CA THR A 148 -8.00 24.32 -9.67
C THR A 148 -8.90 25.31 -8.93
N GLY A 149 -8.83 25.39 -7.60
CA GLY A 149 -9.68 26.29 -6.81
C GLY A 149 -11.17 25.94 -6.85
N ARG A 150 -11.52 24.70 -7.19
CA ARG A 150 -12.91 24.21 -7.21
C ARG A 150 -13.25 23.49 -5.91
N ALA A 151 -14.53 23.52 -5.55
CA ALA A 151 -15.02 22.72 -4.42
C ALA A 151 -14.80 21.22 -4.70
N PRO A 152 -14.16 20.48 -3.78
CA PRO A 152 -14.09 19.02 -3.85
C PRO A 152 -15.49 18.40 -3.78
N GLU A 153 -15.65 17.23 -4.38
CA GLU A 153 -16.94 16.51 -4.41
C GLU A 153 -17.27 15.77 -3.09
N LEU A 154 -16.31 15.70 -2.16
CA LEU A 154 -16.46 15.12 -0.83
C LEU A 154 -16.01 16.15 0.22
N ASP A 155 -16.58 16.08 1.41
CA ASP A 155 -16.06 16.79 2.57
C ASP A 155 -14.64 16.29 2.88
N LEU A 156 -13.66 17.21 2.83
CA LEU A 156 -12.27 16.88 3.08
C LEU A 156 -11.90 16.83 4.56
N THR A 157 -12.76 17.31 5.46
CA THR A 157 -12.51 17.38 6.90
C THR A 157 -11.90 16.09 7.50
N PRO A 158 -12.42 14.88 7.24
CA PRO A 158 -11.83 13.65 7.80
C PRO A 158 -10.50 13.25 7.17
N TYR A 159 -10.10 13.85 6.06
CA TYR A 159 -8.86 13.54 5.33
C TYR A 159 -7.76 14.58 5.55
N LEU A 160 -8.08 15.73 6.17
CA LEU A 160 -7.10 16.78 6.42
C LEU A 160 -5.95 16.30 7.32
N PRO A 161 -4.73 16.84 7.14
CA PRO A 161 -3.60 16.53 8.02
C PRO A 161 -3.82 17.01 9.46
N THR A 162 -4.64 18.04 9.66
CA THR A 162 -4.96 18.68 10.96
C THR A 162 -5.81 17.83 11.89
N ARG A 163 -6.26 16.64 11.45
CA ARG A 163 -7.00 15.71 12.32
C ARG A 163 -6.11 15.00 13.36
N PHE A 164 -4.80 15.22 13.30
CA PHE A 164 -3.78 14.66 14.18
C PHE A 164 -3.15 15.70 15.08
#